data_AF-A0A3D0ZFG9-F1
#
_entry.id   AF-A0A3D0ZFG9-F1
#
_cell.length_a   1.000
_cell.length_b   1.000
_cell.length_c   1.000
_cell.angle_alpha   90.00
_cell.angle_beta   90.00
_cell.angle_gamma   90.00
#
_symmetry.space_group_name_H-M   'P 1'
#
loop_
_entity.id
_entity.type
_entity.pdbx_description
1 polymer ?
#
loop_
_entity_poly.entity_id
_entity_poly.type
_entity_poly.pdbx_seq_one_letter_code
_entity_poly.pdbx_strand_id
1 'polypeptide(L)'
;MSAALDLGGASVLPDDVARALLIGRVWDVETGGPRVVAVQEDDVFDLQQLAGTVSELLERPDLAAAVRTAMTLPRWKTSEIVHASLTQDAARPHFLAPVDLQVIKACGVTFVDSMIERVIEERCGGDASRAAEMRELVGRALGGSISSIRPGSPAAAEAKKVLIAEGLWSQYLEVGIGPDPEVFTKAPVLSSVGLGAGIGIPAFSSWNNPEPELVLIAT
;
A
#
# COMPACT_ATOMS: atom_id res chain seq x y z
N MET A 1 -3.84 6.66 27.44
CA MET A 1 -2.74 7.52 26.97
C MET A 1 -2.06 6.74 25.85
N SER A 2 -2.27 7.13 24.60
CA SER A 2 -1.54 6.55 23.46
C SER A 2 -0.08 6.97 23.60
N ALA A 3 0.86 6.02 23.58
CA ALA A 3 2.27 6.39 23.47
C ALA A 3 2.46 7.09 22.12
N ALA A 4 3.21 8.20 22.09
CA ALA A 4 3.53 8.86 20.84
C ALA A 4 4.24 7.85 19.92
N LEU A 5 3.83 7.81 18.65
CA LEU A 5 4.46 6.95 17.66
C LEU A 5 5.86 7.50 17.36
N ASP A 6 6.90 6.71 17.60
CA ASP A 6 8.30 7.06 17.29
C ASP A 6 8.73 6.36 16.00
N LEU A 7 9.34 7.10 15.09
CA LEU A 7 9.86 6.60 13.82
C LEU A 7 11.23 5.91 13.97
N GLY A 8 11.86 5.95 15.14
CA GLY A 8 13.13 5.27 15.40
C GLY A 8 14.27 5.77 14.50
N GLY A 9 14.21 7.03 14.06
CA GLY A 9 15.17 7.65 13.14
C GLY A 9 14.87 7.48 11.65
N ALA A 10 13.81 6.76 11.28
CA ALA A 10 13.37 6.64 9.89
C ALA A 10 12.70 7.94 9.40
N SER A 11 13.00 8.34 8.16
CA SER A 11 12.28 9.41 7.47
C SER A 11 10.95 8.88 6.92
N VAL A 12 9.90 9.71 6.97
CA VAL A 12 8.63 9.42 6.26
C VAL A 12 8.67 9.81 4.78
N LEU A 13 9.64 10.64 4.41
CA LEU A 13 9.88 11.03 3.02
C LEU A 13 10.75 9.98 2.33
N PRO A 14 10.58 9.77 1.01
CA PRO A 14 11.39 8.84 0.25
C PRO A 14 12.87 9.29 0.19
N ASP A 15 13.75 8.33 -0.02
CA ASP A 15 15.21 8.55 -0.08
C ASP A 15 15.63 9.55 -1.18
N ASP A 16 14.84 9.68 -2.25
CA ASP A 16 15.07 10.58 -3.37
C ASP A 16 14.25 11.88 -3.32
N VAL A 17 13.82 12.30 -2.11
CA VAL A 17 13.01 13.50 -1.87
C VAL A 17 13.49 14.76 -2.60
N ALA A 18 14.80 14.95 -2.76
CA ALA A 18 15.38 16.11 -3.45
C ALA A 18 15.02 16.18 -4.96
N ARG A 19 14.62 15.05 -5.56
CA ARG A 19 14.26 14.93 -6.98
C ARG A 19 12.78 14.58 -7.18
N ALA A 20 12.13 14.04 -6.15
CA ALA A 20 10.73 13.66 -6.18
C ALA A 20 9.82 14.91 -6.22
N LEU A 21 8.66 14.78 -6.86
CA LEU A 21 7.58 15.74 -6.76
C LEU A 21 6.48 15.11 -5.91
N LEU A 22 6.45 15.46 -4.63
CA LEU A 22 5.56 14.84 -3.66
C LEU A 22 4.31 15.68 -3.50
N ILE A 23 3.14 15.04 -3.61
CA ILE A 23 1.84 15.66 -3.31
C ILE A 23 1.18 14.91 -2.15
N GLY A 24 0.35 15.61 -1.40
CA GLY A 24 -0.37 15.02 -0.28
C GLY A 24 -1.52 15.90 0.19
N ARG A 25 -1.99 15.63 1.41
CA ARG A 25 -3.02 16.44 2.08
C ARG A 25 -2.63 16.76 3.51
N VAL A 26 -2.95 17.96 3.95
CA VAL A 26 -2.77 18.43 5.32
C VAL A 26 -4.11 18.91 5.85
N TRP A 27 -4.42 18.60 7.10
CA TRP A 27 -5.49 19.28 7.83
C TRP A 27 -5.00 20.66 8.26
N ASP A 28 -5.57 21.72 7.69
CA ASP A 28 -5.22 23.09 8.04
C ASP A 28 -6.13 23.60 9.16
N VAL A 29 -5.57 23.73 10.35
CA VAL A 29 -6.29 24.20 11.55
C VAL A 29 -6.77 25.65 11.45
N GLU A 30 -6.11 26.49 10.64
CA GLU A 30 -6.50 27.89 10.45
C GLU A 30 -7.79 28.00 9.63
N THR A 31 -7.95 27.13 8.62
CA THR A 31 -9.14 27.10 7.77
C THR A 31 -10.17 26.05 8.15
N GLY A 32 -9.81 25.12 9.05
CA GLY A 32 -10.70 24.07 9.54
C GLY A 32 -11.01 22.99 8.50
N GLY A 33 -10.09 22.71 7.58
CA GLY A 33 -10.34 21.77 6.47
C GLY A 33 -9.09 21.17 5.83
N PRO A 34 -9.28 20.13 5.00
CA PRO A 34 -8.19 19.52 4.25
C PRO A 34 -7.71 20.47 3.15
N ARG A 35 -6.39 20.50 2.93
CA ARG A 35 -5.74 21.18 1.82
C ARG A 35 -4.86 20.24 1.04
N VAL A 36 -4.88 20.37 -0.28
CA VAL A 36 -3.92 19.71 -1.16
C VAL A 36 -2.58 20.43 -1.02
N VAL A 37 -1.49 19.67 -0.88
CA VAL A 37 -0.15 20.22 -0.68
C VAL A 37 0.89 19.56 -1.57
N ALA A 38 1.99 20.26 -1.82
CA ALA A 38 3.24 19.68 -2.26
C ALA A 38 4.26 19.66 -1.12
N VAL A 39 5.15 18.66 -1.11
CA VAL A 39 6.22 18.53 -0.13
C VAL A 39 7.56 18.50 -0.85
N GLN A 40 8.51 19.31 -0.39
CA GLN A 40 9.89 19.30 -0.85
C GLN A 40 10.82 19.45 0.36
N GLU A 41 11.55 18.39 0.69
CA GLU A 41 12.42 18.35 1.87
C GLU A 41 11.65 18.76 3.14
N ASP A 42 12.09 19.81 3.83
CA ASP A 42 11.43 20.32 5.04
C ASP A 42 10.36 21.38 4.75
N ASP A 43 10.01 21.63 3.49
CA ASP A 43 9.03 22.64 3.09
C ASP A 43 7.74 22.02 2.55
N VAL A 44 6.60 22.56 3.00
CA VAL A 44 5.26 22.18 2.53
C VAL A 44 4.56 23.38 1.92
N PHE A 45 4.11 23.21 0.68
CA PHE A 45 3.50 24.25 -0.15
C PHE A 45 2.00 23.99 -0.29
N ASP A 46 1.23 25.05 -0.17
CA ASP A 46 -0.22 25.02 -0.27
C ASP A 46 -0.66 25.03 -1.74
N LEU A 47 -1.33 23.97 -2.19
CA LEU A 47 -1.83 23.84 -3.56
C LEU A 47 -3.33 24.10 -3.68
N GLN A 48 -3.98 24.64 -2.65
CA GLN A 48 -5.44 24.83 -2.63
C GLN A 48 -5.97 25.64 -3.83
N GLN A 49 -5.19 26.59 -4.35
CA GLN A 49 -5.58 27.38 -5.53
C GLN A 49 -5.53 26.58 -6.84
N LEU A 50 -4.80 25.46 -6.84
CA LEU A 50 -4.64 24.59 -8.01
C LEU A 50 -5.74 23.51 -8.07
N ALA A 51 -6.13 22.97 -6.91
CA ALA A 51 -7.20 22.00 -6.75
C ALA A 51 -7.65 21.92 -5.28
N GLY A 52 -8.94 21.63 -5.05
CA GLY A 52 -9.50 21.40 -3.72
C GLY A 52 -9.34 19.95 -3.23
N THR A 53 -9.05 19.01 -4.13
CA THR A 53 -8.82 17.59 -3.84
C THR A 53 -7.63 17.06 -4.63
N VAL A 54 -6.96 16.02 -4.11
CA VAL A 54 -5.92 15.27 -4.84
C VAL A 54 -6.53 14.61 -6.07
N SER A 55 -7.78 14.11 -5.99
CA SER A 55 -8.48 13.59 -7.17
C SER A 55 -8.59 14.64 -8.27
N GLU A 56 -9.04 15.85 -7.96
CA GLU A 56 -9.11 16.96 -8.93
C GLU A 56 -7.71 17.36 -9.44
N LEU A 57 -6.70 17.39 -8.56
CA LEU A 57 -5.33 17.72 -8.95
C LEU A 57 -4.80 16.74 -10.01
N LEU A 58 -5.04 15.44 -9.82
CA LEU A 58 -4.52 14.37 -10.67
C LEU A 58 -5.17 14.33 -12.06
N GLU A 59 -6.39 14.86 -12.23
CA GLU A 59 -7.08 14.97 -13.52
C GLU A 59 -6.49 16.06 -14.44
N ARG A 60 -5.49 16.81 -13.96
CA ARG A 60 -4.88 17.89 -14.73
C ARG A 60 -3.91 17.34 -15.79
N PRO A 61 -4.03 17.75 -17.07
CA PRO A 61 -3.09 17.32 -18.10
C PRO A 61 -1.67 17.90 -17.90
N ASP A 62 -1.55 19.02 -17.19
CA ASP A 62 -0.29 19.71 -16.91
C ASP A 62 0.21 19.49 -15.47
N LEU A 63 -0.29 18.45 -14.76
CA LEU A 63 -0.09 18.18 -13.33
C LEU A 63 1.31 18.55 -12.81
N ALA A 64 2.37 17.93 -13.35
CA ALA A 64 3.72 18.11 -12.84
C ALA A 64 4.23 19.55 -13.01
N ALA A 65 3.91 20.20 -14.13
CA ALA A 65 4.32 21.58 -14.39
C ALA A 65 3.54 22.57 -13.51
N ALA A 66 2.24 22.32 -13.34
CA ALA A 66 1.36 23.15 -12.53
C ALA A 66 1.75 23.12 -11.05
N VAL A 67 2.01 21.93 -10.49
CA VAL A 67 2.49 21.78 -9.11
C VAL A 67 3.81 22.50 -8.90
N ARG A 68 4.81 22.31 -9.79
CA ARG A 68 6.11 23.00 -9.69
C ARG A 68 5.96 24.52 -9.75
N THR A 69 5.05 25.03 -10.57
CA THR A 69 4.79 26.47 -10.68
C THR A 69 4.09 27.03 -9.44
N ALA A 70 3.24 26.23 -8.79
CA ALA A 70 2.53 26.62 -7.58
C ALA A 70 3.42 26.62 -6.32
N MET A 71 4.52 25.85 -6.31
CA MET A 71 5.50 25.80 -5.22
C MET A 71 6.34 27.08 -5.13
N THR A 72 5.73 28.16 -4.66
CA THR A 72 6.34 29.51 -4.61
C THR A 72 6.83 29.88 -3.21
N LEU A 73 5.92 29.90 -2.23
CA LEU A 73 6.23 30.21 -0.83
C LEU A 73 5.80 29.03 0.05
N PRO A 74 6.70 28.43 0.85
CA PRO A 74 6.33 27.38 1.79
C PRO A 74 5.42 27.96 2.88
N ARG A 75 4.38 27.21 3.24
CA ARG A 75 3.43 27.59 4.28
C ARG A 75 3.71 26.88 5.61
N TRP A 76 4.26 25.67 5.57
CA TRP A 76 4.58 24.87 6.75
C TRP A 76 5.92 24.16 6.61
N LYS A 77 6.39 23.61 7.73
CA LYS A 77 7.55 22.73 7.77
C LYS A 77 7.15 21.26 7.83
N THR A 78 7.78 20.42 7.02
CA THR A 78 7.48 18.99 6.98
C THR A 78 7.72 18.35 8.35
N SER A 79 8.86 18.64 8.98
CA SER A 79 9.21 18.15 10.32
C SER A 79 8.13 18.47 11.37
N GLU A 80 7.56 19.67 11.33
CA GLU A 80 6.49 20.09 12.24
C GLU A 80 5.18 19.33 12.01
N ILE A 81 4.78 19.15 10.75
CA ILE A 81 3.56 18.41 10.39
C ILE A 81 3.72 16.93 10.73
N VAL A 82 4.89 16.33 10.46
CA VAL A 82 5.20 14.94 10.86
C VAL A 82 5.09 14.78 12.37
N HIS A 83 5.70 15.69 13.13
CA HIS A 83 5.65 15.65 14.59
C HIS A 83 4.20 15.73 15.11
N ALA A 84 3.41 16.68 14.60
CA ALA A 84 1.99 16.80 14.97
C ALA A 84 1.18 15.54 14.60
N SER A 85 1.47 14.93 13.45
CA SER A 85 0.81 13.70 12.99
C SER A 85 1.09 12.53 13.93
N LEU A 86 2.36 12.31 14.30
CA LEU A 86 2.80 11.21 15.16
C LEU A 86 2.38 11.36 16.63
N THR A 87 2.31 12.60 17.11
CA THR A 87 1.82 12.93 18.45
C THR A 87 0.29 13.06 18.50
N GLN A 88 -0.39 12.93 17.36
CA GLN A 88 -1.83 13.07 17.22
C GLN A 88 -2.35 14.42 17.75
N ASP A 89 -1.57 15.49 17.57
CA ASP A 89 -1.92 16.85 17.98
C ASP A 89 -2.87 17.49 16.98
N ALA A 90 -4.17 17.34 17.23
CA ALA A 90 -5.24 17.89 16.39
C ALA A 90 -5.30 19.43 16.38
N ALA A 91 -4.60 20.12 17.28
CA ALA A 91 -4.53 21.58 17.32
C ALA A 91 -3.47 22.15 16.37
N ARG A 92 -2.66 21.29 15.74
CA ARG A 92 -1.64 21.67 14.77
C ARG A 92 -1.91 21.05 13.39
N PRO A 93 -1.39 21.66 12.31
CA PRO A 93 -1.43 21.04 10.99
C PRO A 93 -0.78 19.66 11.00
N HIS A 94 -1.48 18.66 10.45
CA HIS A 94 -1.04 17.27 10.40
C HIS A 94 -1.40 16.64 9.06
N PHE A 95 -0.68 15.59 8.66
CA PHE A 95 -0.93 14.91 7.40
C PHE A 95 -2.23 14.09 7.46
N LEU A 96 -2.94 14.12 6.34
CA LEU A 96 -4.05 13.23 6.04
C LEU A 96 -3.58 12.15 5.06
N ALA A 97 -4.38 11.10 4.84
CA ALA A 97 -4.12 10.18 3.74
C ALA A 97 -4.04 10.96 2.42
N PRO A 98 -3.08 10.72 1.52
CA PRO A 98 -3.01 11.46 0.25
C PRO A 98 -4.19 11.14 -0.67
N VAL A 99 -4.73 9.91 -0.57
CA VAL A 99 -5.94 9.47 -1.30
C VAL A 99 -7.18 10.03 -0.65
N ASP A 100 -8.01 10.74 -1.43
CA ASP A 100 -9.29 11.30 -1.05
C ASP A 100 -10.49 10.65 -1.73
N LEU A 101 -10.86 11.10 -2.92
CA LEU A 101 -12.07 10.68 -3.65
C LEU A 101 -11.80 9.52 -4.60
N GLN A 102 -10.56 9.04 -4.69
CA GLN A 102 -10.20 7.90 -5.52
C GLN A 102 -10.74 6.61 -4.92
N VAL A 103 -11.22 5.72 -5.80
CA VAL A 103 -11.61 4.36 -5.42
C VAL A 103 -10.36 3.53 -5.17
N ILE A 104 -10.29 2.88 -4.00
CA ILE A 104 -9.13 2.06 -3.62
C ILE A 104 -9.41 0.61 -3.99
N LYS A 105 -8.64 0.12 -4.96
CA LYS A 105 -8.57 -1.29 -5.33
C LYS A 105 -7.27 -1.88 -4.80
N ALA A 106 -7.31 -3.15 -4.42
CA ALA A 106 -6.14 -3.92 -4.04
C ALA A 106 -6.09 -5.20 -4.86
N CYS A 107 -4.87 -5.67 -5.12
CA CYS A 107 -4.62 -6.92 -5.80
C CYS A 107 -3.94 -7.88 -4.83
N GLY A 108 -4.61 -8.99 -4.52
CA GLY A 108 -4.01 -10.02 -3.69
C GLY A 108 -3.15 -10.99 -4.51
N VAL A 109 -2.37 -11.82 -3.82
CA VAL A 109 -1.59 -12.92 -4.42
C VAL A 109 -0.65 -12.46 -5.55
N THR A 110 -0.03 -11.29 -5.37
CA THR A 110 0.86 -10.67 -6.38
C THR A 110 2.32 -11.19 -6.32
N PHE A 111 2.66 -11.98 -5.30
CA PHE A 111 3.96 -12.62 -5.13
C PHE A 111 3.80 -14.14 -5.06
N VAL A 112 4.30 -14.84 -6.09
CA VAL A 112 4.18 -16.30 -6.24
C VAL A 112 4.84 -17.04 -5.07
N ASP A 113 6.00 -16.58 -4.59
CA ASP A 113 6.71 -17.20 -3.48
C ASP A 113 5.90 -17.14 -2.18
N SER A 114 5.35 -15.97 -1.86
CA SER A 114 4.51 -15.77 -0.67
C SER A 114 3.24 -16.63 -0.72
N MET A 115 2.66 -16.83 -1.91
CA MET A 115 1.50 -17.69 -2.10
C MET A 115 1.83 -19.15 -1.79
N ILE A 116 2.94 -19.67 -2.30
CA ILE A 116 3.33 -21.08 -2.09
C ILE A 116 3.60 -21.34 -0.63
N GLU A 117 4.37 -20.47 0.01
CA GLU A 117 4.66 -20.60 1.44
C GLU A 117 3.39 -20.59 2.28
N ARG A 118 2.39 -19.78 1.91
CA ARG A 118 1.07 -19.78 2.57
C ARG A 118 0.29 -21.08 2.36
N VAL A 119 0.29 -21.64 1.14
CA VAL A 119 -0.32 -22.95 0.87
C VAL A 119 0.36 -24.06 1.68
N ILE A 120 1.68 -24.01 1.81
CA ILE A 120 2.46 -24.95 2.59
C ILE A 120 2.13 -24.79 4.08
N GLU A 121 2.14 -23.57 4.60
CA GLU A 121 1.78 -23.27 5.99
C GLU A 121 0.38 -23.78 6.35
N GLU A 122 -0.63 -23.49 5.52
CA GLU A 122 -2.02 -23.94 5.73
C GLU A 122 -2.14 -25.47 5.78
N ARG A 123 -1.38 -26.18 4.94
CA ARG A 123 -1.40 -27.66 4.89
C ARG A 123 -0.64 -28.29 6.06
N CYS A 124 0.42 -27.63 6.51
CA CYS A 124 1.33 -28.16 7.52
C CYS A 124 0.97 -27.72 8.94
N GLY A 125 0.18 -26.66 9.12
CA GLY A 125 -0.22 -26.14 10.42
C GLY A 125 0.97 -25.68 11.27
N GLY A 126 2.01 -25.15 10.63
CA GLY A 126 3.25 -24.72 11.29
C GLY A 126 4.27 -25.83 11.60
N ASP A 127 4.01 -27.09 11.20
CA ASP A 127 4.98 -28.18 11.34
C ASP A 127 6.11 -28.05 10.30
N ALA A 128 7.32 -27.75 10.78
CA ALA A 128 8.50 -27.53 9.94
C ALA A 128 8.92 -28.77 9.12
N SER A 129 8.74 -29.98 9.66
CA SER A 129 9.11 -31.22 8.97
C SER A 129 8.17 -31.49 7.79
N ARG A 130 6.86 -31.37 8.04
CA ARG A 130 5.83 -31.48 7.01
C ARG A 130 5.96 -30.38 5.96
N ALA A 131 6.35 -29.17 6.37
CA ALA A 131 6.59 -28.07 5.44
C ALA A 131 7.75 -28.35 4.48
N ALA A 132 8.85 -28.95 4.96
CA ALA A 132 9.96 -29.34 4.12
C ALA A 132 9.54 -30.42 3.10
N GLU A 133 8.85 -31.47 3.55
CA GLU A 133 8.31 -32.51 2.67
C GLU A 133 7.37 -31.94 1.59
N MET A 134 6.52 -30.99 1.98
CA MET A 134 5.60 -30.33 1.07
C MET A 134 6.32 -29.44 0.04
N ARG A 135 7.36 -28.69 0.45
CA ARG A 135 8.20 -27.93 -0.49
C ARG A 135 8.83 -28.84 -1.54
N GLU A 136 9.36 -29.98 -1.13
CA GLU A 136 9.93 -30.93 -2.10
C GLU A 136 8.87 -31.51 -3.04
N LEU A 137 7.70 -31.87 -2.52
CA LEU A 137 6.59 -32.39 -3.32
C LEU A 137 6.14 -31.38 -4.37
N VAL A 138 5.94 -30.12 -3.96
CA VAL A 138 5.61 -28.99 -4.83
C VAL A 138 6.70 -28.80 -5.89
N GLY A 139 7.99 -28.81 -5.50
CA GLY A 139 9.10 -28.67 -6.43
C GLY A 139 9.19 -29.79 -7.47
N ARG A 140 8.92 -31.04 -7.07
CA ARG A 140 8.87 -32.20 -7.99
C ARG A 140 7.70 -32.12 -8.96
N ALA A 141 6.51 -31.79 -8.47
CA ALA A 141 5.31 -31.63 -9.30
C ALA A 141 5.47 -30.57 -10.38
N LEU A 142 6.32 -29.57 -10.14
CA LEU A 142 6.44 -28.38 -10.98
C LEU A 142 7.71 -28.38 -11.85
N GLY A 143 8.48 -29.47 -11.83
CA GLY A 143 9.67 -29.65 -12.67
C GLY A 143 10.81 -28.66 -12.37
N GLY A 144 10.83 -28.05 -11.19
CA GLY A 144 11.77 -26.99 -10.83
C GLY A 144 11.12 -25.89 -9.99
N SER A 145 11.57 -24.64 -10.16
CA SER A 145 11.12 -23.52 -9.35
C SER A 145 9.92 -22.80 -9.97
N ILE A 146 8.76 -22.96 -9.33
CA ILE A 146 7.53 -22.22 -9.63
C ILE A 146 7.67 -20.70 -9.47
N SER A 147 8.69 -20.23 -8.75
CA SER A 147 9.04 -18.79 -8.68
C SER A 147 9.36 -18.18 -10.05
N SER A 148 9.70 -19.02 -11.04
CA SER A 148 9.96 -18.60 -12.42
C SER A 148 8.76 -18.76 -13.36
N ILE A 149 7.65 -19.34 -12.88
CA ILE A 149 6.46 -19.55 -13.71
C ILE A 149 5.75 -18.21 -13.88
N ARG A 150 5.62 -17.79 -15.14
CA ARG A 150 4.81 -16.63 -15.50
C ARG A 150 3.32 -16.98 -15.37
N PRO A 151 2.54 -16.23 -14.57
CA PRO A 151 1.09 -16.43 -14.48
C PRO A 151 0.41 -16.34 -15.85
N GLY A 152 -0.60 -17.18 -16.07
CA GLY A 152 -1.35 -17.28 -17.33
C GLY A 152 -0.59 -17.92 -18.51
N SER A 153 0.65 -18.36 -18.31
CA SER A 153 1.44 -19.00 -19.36
C SER A 153 1.03 -20.47 -19.61
N PRO A 154 1.41 -21.07 -20.76
CA PRO A 154 1.23 -22.51 -20.98
C PRO A 154 1.89 -23.37 -19.90
N ALA A 155 3.05 -22.94 -19.37
CA ALA A 155 3.73 -23.62 -18.26
C ALA A 155 2.89 -23.58 -16.96
N ALA A 156 2.24 -22.44 -16.67
CA ALA A 156 1.32 -22.32 -15.54
C ALA A 156 0.09 -23.23 -15.68
N ALA A 157 -0.46 -23.34 -16.91
CA ALA A 157 -1.57 -24.25 -17.18
C ALA A 157 -1.18 -25.72 -16.98
N GLU A 158 0.05 -26.11 -17.32
CA GLU A 158 0.56 -27.46 -17.07
C GLU A 158 0.81 -27.71 -15.58
N ALA A 159 1.47 -26.77 -14.90
CA ALA A 159 1.65 -26.79 -13.45
C ALA A 159 0.32 -26.96 -12.71
N LYS A 160 -0.72 -26.24 -13.13
CA LYS A 160 -2.08 -26.37 -12.59
C LYS A 160 -2.61 -27.81 -12.70
N LYS A 161 -2.45 -28.47 -13.86
CA LYS A 161 -2.91 -29.86 -14.04
C LYS A 161 -2.20 -30.81 -13.07
N VAL A 162 -0.89 -30.67 -12.91
CA VAL A 162 -0.12 -31.51 -12.00
C VAL A 162 -0.54 -31.27 -10.54
N LEU A 163 -0.67 -30.01 -10.12
CA LEU A 163 -1.09 -29.66 -8.76
C LEU A 163 -2.51 -30.18 -8.43
N ILE A 164 -3.42 -30.21 -9.42
CA ILE A 164 -4.75 -30.82 -9.26
C ILE A 164 -4.65 -32.34 -9.12
N ALA A 165 -3.86 -33.00 -9.97
CA ALA A 165 -3.68 -34.45 -9.95
C ALA A 165 -3.07 -34.94 -8.62
N GLU A 166 -2.15 -34.16 -8.04
CA GLU A 166 -1.51 -34.43 -6.75
C GLU A 166 -2.36 -33.99 -5.53
N GLY A 167 -3.56 -33.43 -5.74
CA GLY A 167 -4.43 -32.95 -4.67
C GLY A 167 -3.90 -31.74 -3.90
N LEU A 168 -2.94 -31.01 -4.49
CA LEU A 168 -2.27 -29.83 -3.92
C LEU A 168 -2.94 -28.52 -4.30
N TRP A 169 -3.94 -28.55 -5.16
CA TRP A 169 -4.66 -27.37 -5.63
C TRP A 169 -5.28 -26.53 -4.51
N SER A 170 -5.25 -25.20 -4.66
CA SER A 170 -5.88 -24.23 -3.77
C SER A 170 -6.41 -23.03 -4.57
N GLN A 171 -7.33 -22.26 -3.98
CA GLN A 171 -7.85 -21.03 -4.60
C GLN A 171 -6.76 -19.96 -4.75
N TYR A 172 -5.80 -19.92 -3.83
CA TYR A 172 -4.64 -19.05 -3.95
C TYR A 172 -3.81 -19.40 -5.19
N LEU A 173 -3.60 -20.69 -5.47
CA LEU A 173 -2.91 -21.15 -6.68
C LEU A 173 -3.69 -20.83 -7.96
N GLU A 174 -5.03 -20.86 -7.93
CA GLU A 174 -5.86 -20.42 -9.06
C GLU A 174 -5.54 -18.97 -9.44
N VAL A 175 -5.41 -18.10 -8.46
CA VAL A 175 -5.11 -16.68 -8.69
C VAL A 175 -3.63 -16.48 -9.05
N GLY A 176 -2.71 -17.01 -8.26
CA GLY A 176 -1.30 -16.62 -8.36
C GLY A 176 -0.55 -17.19 -9.57
N ILE A 177 -1.02 -18.29 -10.17
CA ILE A 177 -0.49 -18.77 -11.47
C ILE A 177 -1.50 -18.69 -12.61
N GLY A 178 -2.75 -18.34 -12.33
CA GLY A 178 -3.80 -18.14 -13.32
C GLY A 178 -3.57 -16.91 -14.21
N PRO A 179 -4.36 -16.77 -15.28
CA PRO A 179 -4.30 -15.59 -16.15
C PRO A 179 -5.00 -14.37 -15.55
N ASP A 180 -5.91 -14.58 -14.60
CA ASP A 180 -6.78 -13.54 -14.04
C ASP A 180 -6.31 -13.14 -12.63
N PRO A 181 -5.98 -11.86 -12.39
CA PRO A 181 -5.57 -11.41 -11.07
C PRO A 181 -6.76 -11.30 -10.11
N GLU A 182 -6.51 -11.48 -8.83
CA GLU A 182 -7.46 -11.10 -7.79
C GLU A 182 -7.51 -9.58 -7.68
N VAL A 183 -8.70 -9.00 -7.77
CA VAL A 183 -8.92 -7.57 -7.57
C VAL A 183 -10.14 -7.37 -6.68
N PHE A 184 -9.99 -6.61 -5.59
CA PHE A 184 -11.09 -6.29 -4.68
C PHE A 184 -11.12 -4.81 -4.30
N THR A 185 -12.28 -4.33 -3.86
CA THR A 185 -12.41 -2.99 -3.27
C THR A 185 -11.87 -3.02 -1.84
N LYS A 186 -10.74 -2.35 -1.60
CA LYS A 186 -10.07 -2.38 -0.29
C LYS A 186 -10.82 -1.58 0.76
N ALA A 187 -11.34 -0.41 0.37
CA ALA A 187 -11.91 0.53 1.31
C ALA A 187 -12.93 1.47 0.63
N PRO A 188 -13.96 1.94 1.35
CA PRO A 188 -14.78 3.07 0.92
C PRO A 188 -13.96 4.33 0.63
N VAL A 189 -14.53 5.22 -0.18
CA VAL A 189 -13.97 6.56 -0.40
C VAL A 189 -13.90 7.32 0.93
N LEU A 190 -12.83 8.08 1.15
CA LEU A 190 -12.53 8.82 2.39
C LEU A 190 -12.34 7.99 3.67
N SER A 191 -12.16 6.66 3.60
CA SER A 191 -11.90 5.85 4.80
C SER A 191 -10.42 5.57 5.07
N SER A 192 -9.52 6.00 4.19
CA SER A 192 -8.07 5.87 4.41
C SER A 192 -7.59 6.83 5.50
N VAL A 193 -6.65 6.37 6.32
CA VAL A 193 -6.05 7.16 7.40
C VAL A 193 -4.62 7.58 7.06
N GLY A 194 -4.21 8.74 7.57
CA GLY A 194 -2.89 9.31 7.34
C GLY A 194 -1.82 8.82 8.32
N LEU A 195 -0.62 9.36 8.18
CA LEU A 195 0.50 9.11 9.10
C LEU A 195 0.10 9.38 10.56
N GLY A 196 0.42 8.47 11.47
CA GLY A 196 0.17 8.63 12.90
C GLY A 196 -1.30 8.47 13.33
N ALA A 197 -2.23 8.36 12.39
CA ALA A 197 -3.63 8.13 12.69
C ALA A 197 -3.86 6.67 13.15
N GLY A 198 -4.79 6.49 14.10
CA GLY A 198 -5.19 5.17 14.55
C GLY A 198 -6.02 4.44 13.48
N ILE A 199 -5.74 3.16 13.26
CA ILE A 199 -6.59 2.27 12.46
C ILE A 199 -7.71 1.68 13.33
N GLY A 200 -8.88 1.45 12.74
CA GLY A 200 -9.98 0.75 13.40
C GLY A 200 -9.81 -0.76 13.32
N ILE A 201 -9.89 -1.45 14.46
CA ILE A 201 -9.96 -2.91 14.52
C ILE A 201 -11.35 -3.31 15.03
N PRO A 202 -12.13 -4.10 14.27
CA PRO A 202 -13.42 -4.58 14.74
C PRO A 202 -13.28 -5.40 16.02
N ALA A 203 -14.12 -5.15 17.02
CA ALA A 203 -14.01 -5.78 18.34
C ALA A 203 -14.11 -7.31 18.33
N PHE A 204 -14.70 -7.90 17.28
CA PHE A 204 -14.79 -9.35 17.10
C PHE A 204 -13.53 -9.97 16.48
N SER A 205 -12.61 -9.16 15.95
CA SER A 205 -11.42 -9.65 15.25
C SER A 205 -10.34 -10.05 16.25
N SER A 206 -9.98 -11.34 16.27
CA SER A 206 -8.92 -11.88 17.13
C SER A 206 -7.55 -11.94 16.46
N TRP A 207 -7.47 -11.71 15.14
CA TRP A 207 -6.24 -11.74 14.36
C TRP A 207 -6.27 -10.66 13.29
N ASN A 208 -5.27 -9.77 13.29
CA ASN A 208 -5.12 -8.71 12.30
C ASN A 208 -3.64 -8.58 11.97
N ASN A 209 -3.31 -8.54 10.68
CA ASN A 209 -1.93 -8.44 10.22
C ASN A 209 -1.80 -7.28 9.24
N PRO A 210 -0.82 -6.37 9.41
CA PRO A 210 -0.55 -5.34 8.42
C PRO A 210 0.07 -5.95 7.15
N GLU A 211 -0.32 -5.42 5.99
CA GLU A 211 0.18 -5.83 4.67
C GLU A 211 0.85 -4.61 4.01
N PRO A 212 2.20 -4.53 4.01
CA PRO A 212 2.90 -3.43 3.36
C PRO A 212 2.88 -3.61 1.83
N GLU A 213 2.32 -2.63 1.13
CA GLU A 213 2.09 -2.70 -0.32
C GLU A 213 2.52 -1.40 -1.02
N LEU A 214 2.93 -1.53 -2.29
CA LEU A 214 3.10 -0.38 -3.18
C LEU A 214 1.71 0.07 -3.67
N VAL A 215 1.42 1.36 -3.54
CA VAL A 215 0.20 1.97 -4.08
C VAL A 215 0.53 2.65 -5.41
N LEU A 216 -0.25 2.34 -6.44
CA LEU A 216 -0.24 3.05 -7.71
C LEU A 216 -1.51 3.88 -7.84
N ILE A 217 -1.36 5.13 -8.29
CA ILE A 217 -2.47 6.00 -8.68
C ILE A 217 -2.65 5.87 -10.18
N ALA A 218 -3.85 5.51 -10.62
CA ALA A 218 -4.22 5.60 -12.03
C ALA A 218 -4.76 7.01 -12.32
N THR A 219 -4.20 7.65 -13.35
CA THR A 219 -4.59 8.98 -13.87
C THR A 219 -4.96 8.86 -15.33
#